data_AF-A0A2E0PX17-F1
#
_entry.id   AF-A0A2E0PX17-F1
#
_cell.length_a   1.000
_cell.length_b   1.000
_cell.length_c   1.000
_cell.angle_alpha   90.00
_cell.angle_beta   90.00
_cell.angle_gamma   90.00
#
_symmetry.space_group_name_H-M   'P 1'
#
loop_
_entity.id
_entity.type
_entity.pdbx_description
1 polymer ?
#
loop_
_entity_poly.entity_id
_entity_poly.type
_entity_poly.pdbx_seq_one_letter_code
_entity_poly.pdbx_strand_id
1 'polypeptide(L)'
;MTSPISPSLIWISEQLVEKLLHYYDYPHPENPGEIIEGYDKNHVLRTAKMSAAVAHHLGHHDERVRHYQIACLLHDIGRAGLEQDLFGKIWKWARSEGIPTRPAEWRAVHPDTIYGNETEAFWSLYQSQLQKIGTKTGSWAKEQVEMRLGYARRLSRIIKQLVPKLKQDGIQWFDWMELVALYYYYPEKLNGVFDWIHELGEILVACEQLEAYSNRKRGSDYYNRNSENFIGAFKYLDRLKEKGQLSDKVLSAVRLLTQRGLFDTILSEARDEQLSVKDLNFLRSLKSQTSA
;
A
#
# COMPACT_ATOMS: atom_id res chain seq x y z
N MET A 1 26.18 -1.43 13.71
CA MET A 1 25.66 -0.31 14.53
C MET A 1 24.60 0.39 13.69
N THR A 2 23.44 0.71 14.26
CA THR A 2 22.40 1.48 13.55
C THR A 2 22.76 2.96 13.59
N SER A 3 22.70 3.63 12.45
CA SER A 3 22.94 5.08 12.34
C SER A 3 21.83 5.86 13.08
N PRO A 4 21.92 7.19 13.28
CA PRO A 4 20.73 7.97 13.62
C PRO A 4 19.69 7.90 12.49
N ILE A 5 18.42 8.11 12.83
CA ILE A 5 17.33 8.21 11.83
C ILE A 5 17.63 9.39 10.89
N SER A 6 17.58 9.14 9.58
CA SER A 6 17.76 10.15 8.54
C SER A 6 16.70 11.26 8.67
N PRO A 7 17.06 12.56 8.66
CA PRO A 7 16.08 13.65 8.72
C PRO A 7 15.07 13.65 7.56
N SER A 8 15.47 13.20 6.37
CA SER A 8 14.57 13.05 5.22
C SER A 8 13.72 11.78 5.27
N LEU A 9 14.03 10.88 6.22
CA LEU A 9 13.48 9.53 6.35
C LEU A 9 13.75 8.66 5.11
N ILE A 10 14.77 9.02 4.35
CA ILE A 10 15.23 8.29 3.16
C ILE A 10 16.63 7.72 3.45
N TRP A 11 16.82 6.43 3.11
CA TRP A 11 18.05 5.64 3.23
C TRP A 11 18.69 5.31 1.86
N ILE A 12 18.03 5.68 0.76
CA ILE A 12 18.55 5.56 -0.61
C ILE A 12 18.79 6.97 -1.20
N SER A 13 19.36 7.09 -2.41
CA SER A 13 19.51 8.43 -3.00
C SER A 13 18.17 8.98 -3.49
N GLU A 14 18.01 10.30 -3.49
CA GLU A 14 16.82 10.96 -4.04
C GLU A 14 16.60 10.60 -5.51
N GLN A 15 17.68 10.52 -6.30
CA GLN A 15 17.62 10.08 -7.69
C GLN A 15 17.06 8.66 -7.84
N LEU A 16 17.38 7.77 -6.89
CA LEU A 16 16.84 6.41 -6.90
C LEU A 16 15.36 6.40 -6.52
N VAL A 17 14.95 7.24 -5.56
CA VAL A 17 13.52 7.44 -5.23
C VAL A 17 12.75 7.88 -6.46
N GLU A 18 13.19 8.95 -7.13
CA GLU A 18 12.55 9.48 -8.34
C GLU A 18 12.44 8.41 -9.43
N LYS A 19 13.52 7.66 -9.66
CA LYS A 19 13.54 6.59 -10.65
C LYS A 19 12.55 5.47 -10.32
N LEU A 20 12.48 5.04 -9.06
CA LEU A 20 11.54 4.02 -8.62
C LEU A 20 10.09 4.48 -8.76
N LEU A 21 9.81 5.76 -8.45
CA LEU A 21 8.48 6.35 -8.63
C LEU A 21 8.09 6.45 -10.11
N HIS A 22 9.04 6.68 -11.01
CA HIS A 22 8.77 6.72 -12.46
C HIS A 22 8.31 5.36 -13.02
N TYR A 23 8.60 4.24 -12.35
CA TYR A 23 8.06 2.93 -12.77
C TYR A 23 6.53 2.83 -12.64
N TYR A 24 5.88 3.72 -11.89
CA TYR A 24 4.42 3.77 -11.82
C TYR A 24 3.78 4.41 -13.07
N ASP A 25 4.56 5.13 -13.87
CA ASP A 25 4.07 5.69 -15.13
C ASP A 25 3.85 4.56 -16.14
N TYR A 26 2.68 4.57 -16.75
CA TYR A 26 2.23 3.46 -17.58
C TYR A 26 1.83 3.96 -18.97
N PRO A 27 2.34 3.36 -20.05
CA PRO A 27 1.93 3.76 -21.39
C PRO A 27 0.45 3.47 -21.58
N HIS A 28 -0.30 4.44 -22.12
CA HIS A 28 -1.74 4.26 -22.33
C HIS A 28 -1.98 3.09 -23.30
N PRO A 29 -2.81 2.10 -22.94
CA PRO A 29 -2.92 0.84 -23.67
C PRO A 29 -3.51 1.00 -25.07
N GLU A 30 -4.34 2.02 -25.27
CA GLU A 30 -4.94 2.33 -26.59
C GLU A 30 -4.17 3.44 -27.33
N ASN A 31 -3.33 4.21 -26.62
CA ASN A 31 -2.58 5.37 -27.16
C ASN A 31 -1.13 5.34 -26.65
N PRO A 32 -0.24 4.48 -27.17
CA PRO A 32 1.08 4.27 -26.57
C PRO A 32 2.00 5.51 -26.47
N GLY A 33 1.68 6.62 -27.16
CA GLY A 33 2.36 7.91 -27.02
C GLY A 33 1.91 8.75 -25.81
N GLU A 34 0.84 8.35 -25.13
CA GLU A 34 0.33 8.97 -23.92
C GLU A 34 0.78 8.17 -22.69
N ILE A 35 1.10 8.87 -21.61
CA ILE A 35 1.47 8.26 -20.34
C ILE A 35 0.35 8.50 -19.33
N ILE A 36 -0.13 7.41 -18.73
CA ILE A 36 -0.94 7.46 -17.52
C ILE A 36 0.04 7.67 -16.36
N GLU A 37 0.01 8.87 -15.77
CA GLU A 37 0.84 9.15 -14.60
C GLU A 37 0.46 8.24 -13.44
N GLY A 38 1.49 7.76 -12.74
CA GLY A 38 1.33 6.92 -11.56
C GLY A 38 0.54 7.63 -10.45
N TYR A 39 -0.73 7.26 -10.27
CA TYR A 39 -1.62 7.87 -9.28
C TYR A 39 -1.08 7.79 -7.84
N ASP A 40 -0.43 6.70 -7.49
CA ASP A 40 -0.05 6.38 -6.10
C ASP A 40 1.34 6.92 -5.67
N LYS A 41 2.09 7.62 -6.54
CA LYS A 41 3.49 8.01 -6.28
C LYS A 41 3.72 8.73 -4.94
N ASN A 42 2.93 9.77 -4.67
CA ASN A 42 3.07 10.55 -3.43
C ASN A 42 2.70 9.74 -2.19
N HIS A 43 1.70 8.86 -2.33
CA HIS A 43 1.27 7.98 -1.27
C HIS A 43 2.36 6.95 -0.94
N VAL A 44 2.89 6.22 -1.93
CA VAL A 44 3.92 5.20 -1.70
C VAL A 44 5.21 5.81 -1.16
N LEU A 45 5.55 7.05 -1.55
CA LEU A 45 6.68 7.78 -0.99
C LEU A 45 6.51 8.05 0.51
N ARG A 46 5.34 8.58 0.92
CA ARG A 46 5.04 8.86 2.33
C ARG A 46 4.99 7.58 3.16
N THR A 47 4.35 6.53 2.66
CA THR A 47 4.35 5.20 3.29
C THR A 47 5.78 4.70 3.46
N ALA A 48 6.61 4.73 2.41
CA ALA A 48 7.99 4.24 2.45
C ALA A 48 8.90 5.02 3.43
N LYS A 49 8.70 6.34 3.56
CA LYS A 49 9.40 7.16 4.56
C LYS A 49 9.05 6.73 5.99
N MET A 50 7.77 6.60 6.30
CA MET A 50 7.33 6.16 7.63
C MET A 50 7.79 4.73 7.92
N SER A 51 7.62 3.81 6.97
CA SER A 51 8.01 2.41 7.11
C SER A 51 9.50 2.24 7.38
N ALA A 52 10.37 2.92 6.62
CA ALA A 52 11.82 2.85 6.83
C ALA A 52 12.22 3.38 8.22
N ALA A 53 11.61 4.48 8.66
CA ALA A 53 11.86 5.04 9.98
C ALA A 53 11.45 4.09 11.13
N VAL A 54 10.31 3.41 11.00
CA VAL A 54 9.84 2.41 11.97
C VAL A 54 10.77 1.20 11.98
N ALA A 55 11.14 0.65 10.81
CA ALA A 55 12.06 -0.49 10.73
C ALA A 55 13.42 -0.15 11.33
N HIS A 56 13.95 1.04 11.05
CA HIS A 56 15.18 1.51 11.65
C HIS A 56 15.05 1.65 13.18
N HIS A 57 13.95 2.23 13.67
CA HIS A 57 13.68 2.37 15.11
C HIS A 57 13.61 1.01 15.82
N LEU A 58 13.07 -0.02 15.17
CA LEU A 58 12.99 -1.39 15.69
C LEU A 58 14.32 -2.17 15.61
N GLY A 59 15.40 -1.53 15.15
CA GLY A 59 16.75 -2.09 15.18
C GLY A 59 17.14 -2.91 13.94
N HIS A 60 16.37 -2.84 12.85
CA HIS A 60 16.81 -3.42 11.59
C HIS A 60 18.06 -2.69 11.08
N HIS A 61 19.06 -3.45 10.60
CA HIS A 61 20.28 -2.88 10.04
C HIS A 61 20.01 -1.99 8.82
N ASP A 62 20.80 -0.93 8.66
CA ASP A 62 20.67 0.07 7.59
C ASP A 62 20.57 -0.56 6.19
N GLU A 63 21.33 -1.61 5.89
CA GLU A 63 21.24 -2.31 4.61
C GLU A 63 19.87 -2.96 4.38
N ARG A 64 19.29 -3.58 5.42
CA ARG A 64 17.93 -4.12 5.35
C ARG A 64 16.91 -3.00 5.22
N VAL A 65 17.09 -1.90 5.94
CA VAL A 65 16.21 -0.72 5.85
C VAL A 65 16.23 -0.13 4.43
N ARG A 66 17.40 -0.10 3.76
CA ARG A 66 17.53 0.31 2.35
C ARG A 66 16.70 -0.56 1.42
N HIS A 67 16.88 -1.88 1.47
CA HIS A 67 16.10 -2.81 0.66
C HIS A 67 14.61 -2.72 0.99
N TYR A 68 14.27 -2.63 2.28
CA TYR A 68 12.89 -2.52 2.71
C TYR A 68 12.24 -1.23 2.20
N GLN A 69 12.94 -0.09 2.23
CA GLN A 69 12.43 1.16 1.67
C GLN A 69 12.16 1.06 0.16
N ILE A 70 13.01 0.34 -0.59
CA ILE A 70 12.77 0.05 -2.01
C ILE A 70 11.50 -0.81 -2.17
N ALA A 71 11.33 -1.84 -1.34
CA ALA A 71 10.13 -2.67 -1.34
C ALA A 71 8.87 -1.84 -1.06
N CYS A 72 8.92 -0.93 -0.08
CA CYS A 72 7.82 -0.01 0.23
C CYS A 72 7.54 0.97 -0.92
N LEU A 73 8.56 1.49 -1.61
CA LEU A 73 8.36 2.38 -2.76
C LEU A 73 7.67 1.66 -3.94
N LEU A 74 7.86 0.34 -4.06
CA LEU A 74 7.26 -0.48 -5.12
C LEU A 74 6.05 -1.30 -4.65
N HIS A 75 5.60 -1.13 -3.40
CA HIS A 75 4.63 -2.06 -2.82
C HIS A 75 3.26 -2.04 -3.52
N ASP A 76 2.91 -0.90 -4.13
CA ASP A 76 1.66 -0.63 -4.83
C ASP A 76 1.84 -0.62 -6.37
N ILE A 77 3.02 -1.03 -6.89
CA ILE A 77 3.34 -0.98 -8.33
C ILE A 77 2.41 -1.87 -9.18
N GLY A 78 1.74 -2.84 -8.55
CA GLY A 78 0.65 -3.59 -9.17
C GLY A 78 -0.49 -2.69 -9.67
N ARG A 79 -0.58 -1.44 -9.22
CA ARG A 79 -1.57 -0.44 -9.66
C ARG A 79 -1.07 0.51 -10.76
N ALA A 80 0.14 0.31 -11.28
CA ALA A 80 0.60 1.07 -12.45
C ALA A 80 -0.41 0.94 -13.59
N GLY A 81 -0.81 2.10 -14.15
CA GLY A 81 -1.87 2.22 -15.16
C GLY A 81 -3.30 2.33 -14.60
N LEU A 82 -3.50 2.57 -13.31
CA LEU A 82 -4.83 2.76 -12.76
C LEU A 82 -5.52 3.97 -13.39
N GLU A 83 -6.65 3.72 -14.05
CA GLU A 83 -7.51 4.76 -14.60
C GLU A 83 -8.64 5.05 -13.60
N GLN A 84 -8.53 6.17 -12.88
CA GLN A 84 -9.36 6.45 -11.69
C GLN A 84 -10.86 6.38 -11.97
N ASP A 85 -11.31 6.91 -13.10
CA ASP A 85 -12.74 6.95 -13.44
C ASP A 85 -13.28 5.55 -13.75
N LEU A 86 -12.56 4.78 -14.57
CA LEU A 86 -12.92 3.41 -14.91
C LEU A 86 -12.85 2.49 -13.70
N PHE A 87 -11.73 2.53 -12.96
CA PHE A 87 -11.55 1.76 -11.73
C PHE A 87 -12.63 2.11 -10.71
N GLY A 88 -12.85 3.40 -10.46
CA GLY A 88 -13.86 3.92 -9.56
C GLY A 88 -15.27 3.48 -9.94
N LYS A 89 -15.61 3.54 -11.23
CA LYS A 89 -16.91 3.10 -11.76
C LYS A 89 -17.16 1.61 -11.52
N ILE A 90 -16.20 0.75 -11.85
CA ILE A 90 -16.29 -0.70 -11.63
C ILE A 90 -16.51 -1.01 -10.14
N TRP A 91 -15.69 -0.43 -9.26
CA TRP A 91 -15.73 -0.78 -7.83
C TRP A 91 -16.80 -0.07 -7.02
N LYS A 92 -17.34 1.07 -7.50
CA LYS A 92 -18.56 1.67 -6.94
C LYS A 92 -19.77 0.81 -7.29
N TRP A 93 -19.88 0.36 -8.55
CA TRP A 93 -20.93 -0.56 -8.97
C TRP A 93 -20.86 -1.91 -8.23
N ALA A 94 -19.69 -2.55 -8.18
CA ALA A 94 -19.56 -3.84 -7.48
C ALA A 94 -20.02 -3.72 -6.01
N ARG A 95 -19.68 -2.62 -5.33
CA ARG A 95 -20.14 -2.34 -3.96
C ARG A 95 -21.65 -2.13 -3.87
N SER A 96 -22.28 -1.42 -4.80
CA SER A 96 -23.73 -1.22 -4.77
C SER A 96 -24.51 -2.52 -4.99
N GLU A 97 -23.93 -3.45 -5.74
CA GLU A 97 -24.52 -4.77 -6.00
C GLU A 97 -24.14 -5.83 -4.94
N GLY A 98 -23.40 -5.46 -3.89
CA GLY A 98 -22.95 -6.39 -2.86
C GLY A 98 -21.93 -7.43 -3.34
N ILE A 99 -21.24 -7.15 -4.45
CA ILE A 99 -20.22 -8.03 -5.03
C ILE A 99 -18.91 -7.86 -4.24
N PRO A 100 -18.25 -8.97 -3.83
CA PRO A 100 -16.97 -8.90 -3.13
C PRO A 100 -15.91 -8.10 -3.89
N THR A 101 -15.18 -7.23 -3.17
CA THR A 101 -14.17 -6.35 -3.79
C THR A 101 -12.74 -6.64 -3.32
N ARG A 102 -12.57 -7.70 -2.55
CA ARG A 102 -11.27 -8.19 -2.08
C ARG A 102 -11.14 -9.68 -2.39
N PRO A 103 -9.93 -10.20 -2.67
CA PRO A 103 -9.74 -11.62 -2.97
C PRO A 103 -10.27 -12.55 -1.87
N ALA A 104 -10.03 -12.22 -0.59
CA ALA A 104 -10.52 -13.03 0.53
C ALA A 104 -12.05 -13.03 0.63
N GLU A 105 -12.70 -11.87 0.46
CA GLU A 105 -14.16 -11.75 0.43
C GLU A 105 -14.74 -12.53 -0.77
N TRP A 106 -14.08 -12.45 -1.93
CA TRP A 106 -14.46 -13.17 -3.13
C TRP A 106 -14.47 -14.67 -2.89
N ARG A 107 -13.37 -15.21 -2.36
CA ARG A 107 -13.23 -16.64 -2.08
C ARG A 107 -14.20 -17.14 -1.00
N ALA A 108 -14.63 -16.28 -0.08
CA ALA A 108 -15.65 -16.63 0.91
C ALA A 108 -17.05 -16.82 0.27
N VAL A 109 -17.36 -16.06 -0.78
CA VAL A 109 -18.64 -16.14 -1.51
C VAL A 109 -18.59 -17.14 -2.67
N HIS A 110 -17.42 -17.30 -3.30
CA HIS A 110 -17.19 -18.16 -4.47
C HIS A 110 -16.05 -19.15 -4.17
N PRO A 111 -16.28 -20.16 -3.31
CA PRO A 111 -15.24 -21.08 -2.84
C PRO A 111 -14.62 -21.93 -3.96
N ASP A 112 -15.34 -22.15 -5.06
CA ASP A 112 -14.86 -22.90 -6.22
C ASP A 112 -13.91 -22.08 -7.13
N THR A 113 -13.73 -20.79 -6.84
CA THR A 113 -12.75 -19.97 -7.57
C THR A 113 -11.34 -20.47 -7.26
N ILE A 114 -10.62 -20.92 -8.29
CA ILE A 114 -9.20 -21.28 -8.18
C ILE A 114 -8.44 -20.09 -7.61
N TYR A 115 -7.67 -20.29 -6.53
CA TYR A 115 -6.90 -19.23 -5.88
C TYR A 115 -6.02 -18.48 -6.88
N GLY A 116 -6.12 -17.16 -6.87
CA GLY A 116 -5.42 -16.30 -7.81
C GLY A 116 -6.22 -16.00 -9.08
N ASN A 117 -7.28 -16.75 -9.42
CA ASN A 117 -8.12 -16.53 -10.61
C ASN A 117 -9.38 -15.69 -10.35
N GLU A 118 -9.41 -14.93 -9.26
CA GLU A 118 -10.56 -14.10 -8.88
C GLU A 118 -10.89 -13.05 -9.96
N THR A 119 -9.89 -12.55 -10.68
CA THR A 119 -10.10 -11.61 -11.80
C THR A 119 -10.83 -12.28 -12.97
N GLU A 120 -10.43 -13.49 -13.35
CA GLU A 120 -11.06 -14.24 -14.44
C GLU A 120 -12.49 -14.62 -14.07
N ALA A 121 -12.70 -15.08 -12.84
CA ALA A 121 -14.02 -15.44 -12.34
C ALA A 121 -14.96 -14.22 -12.29
N PHE A 122 -14.49 -13.09 -11.76
CA PHE A 122 -15.23 -11.83 -11.78
C PHE A 122 -15.60 -11.42 -13.20
N TRP A 123 -14.61 -11.44 -14.10
CA TRP A 123 -14.82 -11.04 -15.48
C TRP A 123 -15.87 -11.92 -16.19
N SER A 124 -15.77 -13.24 -16.01
CA SER A 124 -16.72 -14.19 -16.60
C SER A 124 -18.15 -13.99 -16.09
N LEU A 125 -18.34 -13.61 -14.82
CA LEU A 125 -19.66 -13.45 -14.21
C LEU A 125 -20.31 -12.09 -14.52
N TYR A 126 -19.49 -11.04 -14.65
CA TYR A 126 -19.97 -9.66 -14.56
C TYR A 126 -19.65 -8.78 -15.77
N GLN A 127 -18.93 -9.27 -16.79
CA GLN A 127 -18.61 -8.47 -17.97
C GLN A 127 -19.85 -7.85 -18.63
N SER A 128 -20.94 -8.60 -18.79
CA SER A 128 -22.18 -8.10 -19.41
C SER A 128 -22.85 -6.99 -18.58
N GLN A 129 -22.76 -7.06 -17.26
CA GLN A 129 -23.29 -6.06 -16.34
C GLN A 129 -22.43 -4.80 -16.36
N LEU A 130 -21.10 -4.96 -16.45
CA LEU A 130 -20.19 -3.83 -16.67
C LEU A 130 -20.51 -3.08 -17.98
N GLN A 131 -20.87 -3.78 -19.06
CA GLN A 131 -21.33 -3.13 -20.29
C GLN A 131 -22.62 -2.32 -20.07
N LYS A 132 -23.59 -2.87 -19.32
CA LYS A 132 -24.87 -2.20 -19.05
C LYS A 132 -24.72 -0.90 -18.28
N ILE A 133 -23.73 -0.80 -17.40
CA ILE A 133 -23.40 0.47 -16.71
C ILE A 133 -22.54 1.40 -17.57
N GLY A 134 -22.29 1.06 -18.84
CA GLY A 134 -21.54 1.87 -19.80
C GLY A 134 -20.02 1.77 -19.64
N THR A 135 -19.50 0.62 -19.19
CA THR A 135 -18.05 0.36 -19.20
C THR A 135 -17.65 -0.24 -20.53
N LYS A 136 -16.66 0.33 -21.21
CA LYS A 136 -16.06 -0.27 -22.41
C LYS A 136 -15.33 -1.55 -21.99
N THR A 137 -15.91 -2.71 -22.29
CA THR A 137 -15.29 -3.98 -21.94
C THR A 137 -14.19 -4.33 -22.91
N GLY A 138 -13.03 -4.70 -22.37
CA GLY A 138 -11.85 -5.12 -23.12
C GLY A 138 -10.74 -5.54 -22.16
N SER A 139 -9.57 -5.87 -22.69
CA SER A 139 -8.39 -6.21 -21.89
C SER A 139 -8.09 -5.15 -20.83
N TRP A 140 -8.24 -3.86 -21.18
CA TRP A 140 -7.97 -2.76 -20.27
C TRP A 140 -8.88 -2.72 -19.05
N ALA A 141 -10.20 -2.83 -19.24
CA ALA A 141 -11.13 -2.90 -18.13
C ALA A 141 -10.88 -4.15 -17.26
N LYS A 142 -10.44 -5.26 -17.84
CA LYS A 142 -10.03 -6.44 -17.08
C LYS A 142 -8.77 -6.19 -16.25
N GLU A 143 -7.80 -5.41 -16.74
CA GLU A 143 -6.64 -4.99 -15.94
C GLU A 143 -7.05 -4.15 -14.73
N GLN A 144 -8.02 -3.24 -14.87
CA GLN A 144 -8.56 -2.47 -13.74
C GLN A 144 -9.22 -3.38 -12.68
N VAL A 145 -9.82 -4.51 -13.11
CA VAL A 145 -10.30 -5.56 -12.18
C VAL A 145 -9.12 -6.26 -11.49
N GLU A 146 -8.08 -6.60 -12.25
CA GLU A 146 -6.88 -7.30 -11.76
C GLU A 146 -6.14 -6.51 -10.67
N MET A 147 -6.11 -5.18 -10.77
CA MET A 147 -5.50 -4.29 -9.75
C MET A 147 -6.09 -4.45 -8.34
N ARG A 148 -7.27 -5.08 -8.21
CA ARG A 148 -7.94 -5.32 -6.93
C ARG A 148 -8.03 -6.80 -6.58
N LEU A 149 -8.57 -7.62 -7.50
CA LEU A 149 -8.84 -9.04 -7.25
C LEU A 149 -7.67 -9.94 -7.64
N GLY A 150 -6.80 -9.50 -8.55
CA GLY A 150 -5.64 -10.25 -9.03
C GLY A 150 -4.31 -9.62 -8.61
N TYR A 151 -4.31 -8.77 -7.59
CA TYR A 151 -3.19 -7.88 -7.25
C TYR A 151 -1.86 -8.63 -7.13
N ALA A 152 -1.84 -9.80 -6.48
CA ALA A 152 -0.61 -10.57 -6.32
C ALA A 152 0.02 -11.01 -7.63
N ARG A 153 -0.78 -11.52 -8.57
CA ARG A 153 -0.27 -11.95 -9.88
C ARG A 153 0.22 -10.75 -10.68
N ARG A 154 -0.52 -9.65 -10.63
CA ARG A 154 -0.16 -8.41 -11.33
C ARG A 154 1.15 -7.83 -10.78
N LEU A 155 1.29 -7.74 -9.46
CA LEU A 155 2.53 -7.32 -8.79
C LEU A 155 3.70 -8.20 -9.25
N SER A 156 3.57 -9.52 -9.12
CA SER A 156 4.64 -10.46 -9.50
C SER A 156 5.03 -10.34 -10.98
N ARG A 157 4.05 -10.16 -11.88
CA ARG A 157 4.30 -9.96 -13.32
C ARG A 157 5.07 -8.67 -13.58
N ILE A 158 4.69 -7.57 -12.95
CA ILE A 158 5.36 -6.27 -13.11
C ILE A 158 6.76 -6.30 -12.50
N ILE A 159 6.91 -6.85 -11.28
CA ILE A 159 8.22 -7.00 -10.63
C ILE A 159 9.17 -7.82 -11.50
N LYS A 160 8.74 -8.95 -12.07
CA LYS A 160 9.57 -9.75 -12.99
C LYS A 160 10.08 -8.94 -14.19
N GLN A 161 9.29 -8.01 -14.71
CA GLN A 161 9.69 -7.11 -15.79
C GLN A 161 10.63 -5.99 -15.31
N LEU A 162 10.51 -5.57 -14.06
CA LEU A 162 11.35 -4.52 -13.45
C LEU A 162 12.70 -5.05 -12.95
N VAL A 163 12.81 -6.31 -12.52
CA VAL A 163 14.05 -6.90 -11.97
C VAL A 163 15.28 -6.64 -12.83
N PRO A 164 15.26 -6.80 -14.17
CA PRO A 164 16.41 -6.44 -15.01
C PRO A 164 16.82 -4.97 -14.92
N LYS A 165 15.86 -4.04 -14.84
CA LYS A 165 16.11 -2.60 -14.70
C LYS A 165 16.65 -2.26 -13.31
N LEU A 166 16.06 -2.85 -12.26
CA LEU A 166 16.54 -2.74 -10.89
C LEU A 166 18.00 -3.20 -10.77
N LYS A 167 18.35 -4.32 -11.42
CA LYS A 167 19.73 -4.82 -11.44
C LYS A 167 20.71 -3.85 -12.11
N GLN A 168 20.30 -3.17 -13.19
CA GLN A 168 21.11 -2.12 -13.83
C GLN A 168 21.36 -0.94 -12.88
N ASP A 169 20.45 -0.70 -11.94
CA ASP A 169 20.55 0.33 -10.89
C ASP A 169 21.28 -0.15 -9.63
N GLY A 170 21.89 -1.35 -9.67
CA GLY A 170 22.57 -1.94 -8.52
C GLY A 170 21.62 -2.40 -7.41
N ILE A 171 20.33 -2.53 -7.69
CA ILE A 171 19.33 -3.06 -6.75
C ILE A 171 19.18 -4.56 -6.96
N GLN A 172 19.37 -5.32 -5.89
CA GLN A 172 18.92 -6.70 -5.81
C GLN A 172 17.49 -6.76 -5.28
N TRP A 173 16.58 -7.34 -6.07
CA TRP A 173 15.25 -7.69 -5.60
C TRP A 173 15.29 -9.07 -4.93
N PHE A 174 14.81 -9.15 -3.69
CA PHE A 174 14.75 -10.39 -2.93
C PHE A 174 13.31 -10.88 -2.81
N ASP A 175 13.10 -12.19 -2.76
CA ASP A 175 11.77 -12.80 -2.66
C ASP A 175 10.94 -12.25 -1.49
N TRP A 176 11.60 -11.96 -0.35
CA TRP A 176 10.93 -11.40 0.83
C TRP A 176 10.34 -10.01 0.59
N MET A 177 10.88 -9.22 -0.37
CA MET A 177 10.37 -7.88 -0.68
C MET A 177 8.98 -7.96 -1.32
N GLU A 178 8.76 -8.93 -2.21
CA GLU A 178 7.44 -9.18 -2.79
C GLU A 178 6.46 -9.72 -1.74
N LEU A 179 6.92 -10.62 -0.87
CA LEU A 179 6.08 -11.15 0.23
C LEU A 179 5.61 -10.05 1.18
N VAL A 180 6.52 -9.13 1.57
CA VAL A 180 6.20 -7.97 2.40
C VAL A 180 5.17 -7.06 1.72
N ALA A 181 5.35 -6.75 0.43
CA ALA A 181 4.40 -5.93 -0.34
C ALA A 181 2.99 -6.56 -0.43
N LEU A 182 2.90 -7.89 -0.37
CA LEU A 182 1.62 -8.61 -0.45
C LEU A 182 0.91 -8.77 0.89
N TYR A 183 1.57 -8.50 2.02
CA TYR A 183 1.07 -8.85 3.35
C TYR A 183 -0.32 -8.29 3.65
N TYR A 184 -0.63 -7.06 3.21
CA TYR A 184 -1.94 -6.46 3.44
C TYR A 184 -3.11 -7.26 2.84
N TYR A 185 -2.92 -7.83 1.65
CA TYR A 185 -3.96 -8.56 0.93
C TYR A 185 -3.89 -10.08 1.16
N TYR A 186 -2.70 -10.58 1.49
CA TYR A 186 -2.39 -12.01 1.58
C TYR A 186 -1.51 -12.30 2.81
N PRO A 187 -2.00 -12.03 4.03
CA PRO A 187 -1.19 -12.20 5.24
C PRO A 187 -0.70 -13.64 5.41
N GLU A 188 -1.45 -14.62 4.89
CA GLU A 188 -1.08 -16.04 4.91
C GLU A 188 0.25 -16.34 4.19
N LYS A 189 0.70 -15.47 3.28
CA LYS A 189 1.97 -15.64 2.57
C LYS A 189 3.20 -15.45 3.46
N LEU A 190 3.04 -14.85 4.65
CA LEU A 190 4.10 -14.74 5.65
C LEU A 190 4.02 -15.85 6.71
N ASN A 191 3.16 -16.86 6.55
CA ASN A 191 3.15 -18.00 7.46
C ASN A 191 4.47 -18.80 7.33
N GLY A 192 5.20 -18.94 8.44
CA GLY A 192 6.44 -19.72 8.49
C GLY A 192 7.66 -19.04 7.88
N VAL A 193 7.59 -17.75 7.53
CA VAL A 193 8.78 -16.97 7.16
C VAL A 193 9.54 -16.51 8.42
N PHE A 194 10.76 -16.02 8.26
CA PHE A 194 11.52 -15.43 9.37
C PHE A 194 10.78 -14.26 10.02
N ASP A 195 10.78 -14.18 11.35
CA ASP A 195 10.08 -13.16 12.14
C ASP A 195 10.38 -11.72 11.69
N TRP A 196 11.63 -11.45 11.29
CA TRP A 196 12.00 -10.11 10.82
C TRP A 196 11.32 -9.74 9.50
N ILE A 197 10.97 -10.71 8.64
CA ILE A 197 10.20 -10.46 7.40
C ILE A 197 8.74 -10.18 7.75
N HIS A 198 8.18 -10.95 8.69
CA HIS A 198 6.83 -10.71 9.21
C HIS A 198 6.71 -9.31 9.82
N GLU A 199 7.67 -8.92 10.65
CA GLU A 199 7.77 -7.58 11.24
C GLU A 199 7.81 -6.48 10.16
N LEU A 200 8.56 -6.65 9.08
CA LEU A 200 8.55 -5.71 7.95
C LEU A 200 7.18 -5.63 7.26
N GLY A 201 6.48 -6.76 7.09
CA GLY A 201 5.11 -6.78 6.56
C GLY A 201 4.15 -5.99 7.44
N GLU A 202 4.18 -6.22 8.75
CA GLU A 202 3.37 -5.47 9.73
C GLU A 202 3.67 -3.97 9.71
N ILE A 203 4.95 -3.59 9.64
CA ILE A 203 5.35 -2.18 9.57
C ILE A 203 4.75 -1.51 8.33
N LEU A 204 4.82 -2.17 7.17
CA LEU A 204 4.26 -1.65 5.93
C LEU A 204 2.75 -1.45 6.09
N VAL A 205 2.03 -2.46 6.58
CA VAL A 205 0.59 -2.35 6.85
C VAL A 205 0.27 -1.22 7.82
N ALA A 206 0.98 -1.10 8.93
CA ALA A 206 0.70 -0.06 9.91
C ALA A 206 0.90 1.36 9.33
N CYS A 207 1.97 1.57 8.57
CA CYS A 207 2.28 2.86 7.95
C CYS A 207 1.34 3.17 6.79
N GLU A 208 1.02 2.18 5.96
CA GLU A 208 0.05 2.27 4.87
C GLU A 208 -1.32 2.72 5.37
N GLN A 209 -1.80 2.10 6.45
CA GLN A 209 -3.10 2.45 7.03
C GLN A 209 -3.07 3.80 7.73
N LEU A 210 -1.97 4.15 8.40
CA LEU A 210 -1.83 5.49 8.98
C LEU A 210 -1.85 6.57 7.88
N GLU A 211 -1.12 6.38 6.78
CA GLU A 211 -1.14 7.30 5.63
C GLU A 211 -2.55 7.37 5.04
N ALA A 212 -3.13 6.21 4.71
CA ALA A 212 -4.39 6.13 3.99
C ALA A 212 -5.61 6.59 4.79
N TYR A 213 -5.57 6.54 6.13
CA TYR A 213 -6.58 7.10 7.03
C TYR A 213 -6.29 8.55 7.46
N SER A 214 -5.18 9.11 6.98
CA SER A 214 -4.84 10.52 7.10
C SER A 214 -5.01 11.26 5.77
N ASN A 215 -5.14 10.54 4.66
CA ASN A 215 -5.18 11.07 3.32
C ASN A 215 -6.62 11.30 2.85
N ARG A 216 -7.09 12.55 3.04
CA ARG A 216 -8.46 12.95 2.69
C ARG A 216 -8.79 12.76 1.21
N LYS A 217 -7.83 13.03 0.32
CA LYS A 217 -8.00 12.90 -1.13
C LYS A 217 -8.18 11.43 -1.54
N ARG A 218 -7.25 10.56 -1.14
CA ARG A 218 -7.34 9.10 -1.40
C ARG A 218 -8.58 8.47 -0.74
N GLY A 219 -8.94 8.90 0.47
CA GLY A 219 -10.15 8.49 1.18
C GLY A 219 -11.45 8.81 0.41
N SER A 220 -11.52 10.00 -0.18
CA SER A 220 -12.61 10.42 -1.07
C SER A 220 -12.63 9.62 -2.38
N ASP A 221 -11.49 9.60 -3.10
CA ASP A 221 -11.38 9.04 -4.44
C ASP A 221 -11.67 7.52 -4.49
N TYR A 222 -11.15 6.75 -3.52
CA TYR A 222 -11.27 5.28 -3.51
C TYR A 222 -12.43 4.77 -2.65
N TYR A 223 -12.71 5.44 -1.54
CA TYR A 223 -13.55 4.91 -0.49
C TYR A 223 -14.78 5.77 -0.19
N ASN A 224 -14.94 6.93 -0.86
CA ASN A 224 -16.02 7.90 -0.61
C ASN A 224 -16.12 8.26 0.89
N ARG A 225 -14.97 8.41 1.56
CA ARG A 225 -14.87 8.73 3.00
C ARG A 225 -14.59 10.23 3.19
N ASN A 226 -15.46 10.92 3.94
CA ASN A 226 -15.38 12.36 4.15
C ASN A 226 -14.93 12.76 5.57
N SER A 227 -14.54 11.79 6.41
CA SER A 227 -14.33 12.00 7.86
C SER A 227 -13.01 11.41 8.39
N GLU A 228 -11.99 11.41 7.54
CA GLU A 228 -10.63 10.96 7.88
C GLU A 228 -10.07 11.80 9.05
N ASN A 229 -9.72 11.13 10.14
CA ASN A 229 -9.15 11.74 11.33
C ASN A 229 -8.20 10.77 12.03
N PHE A 230 -7.23 11.31 12.77
CA PHE A 230 -6.19 10.49 13.39
C PHE A 230 -6.72 9.53 14.46
N ILE A 231 -7.81 9.89 15.16
CA ILE A 231 -8.46 8.97 16.11
C ILE A 231 -8.96 7.73 15.37
N GLY A 232 -9.61 7.92 14.21
CA GLY A 232 -10.08 6.86 13.33
C GLY A 232 -8.94 5.99 12.81
N ALA A 233 -7.82 6.61 12.40
CA ALA A 233 -6.62 5.91 11.95
C ALA A 233 -6.08 4.97 13.03
N PHE A 234 -5.83 5.48 14.24
CA PHE A 234 -5.28 4.67 15.33
C PHE A 234 -6.27 3.62 15.84
N LYS A 235 -7.58 3.90 15.87
CA LYS A 235 -8.62 2.88 16.12
C LYS A 235 -8.61 1.77 15.07
N TYR A 236 -8.29 2.08 13.82
CA TYR A 236 -8.14 1.05 12.78
C TYR A 236 -6.92 0.17 13.06
N LEU A 237 -5.77 0.77 13.42
CA LEU A 237 -4.57 0.03 13.80
C LEU A 237 -4.80 -0.87 15.03
N ASP A 238 -5.54 -0.39 16.04
CA ASP A 238 -5.93 -1.21 17.20
C ASP A 238 -6.73 -2.45 16.77
N ARG A 239 -7.68 -2.30 15.83
CA ARG A 239 -8.43 -3.45 15.29
C ARG A 239 -7.55 -4.42 14.50
N LEU A 240 -6.52 -3.94 13.81
CA LEU A 240 -5.58 -4.83 13.13
C LEU A 240 -4.75 -5.64 14.13
N LYS A 241 -4.35 -5.02 15.24
CA LYS A 241 -3.72 -5.71 16.37
C LYS A 241 -4.66 -6.79 16.94
N GLU A 242 -5.91 -6.46 17.22
CA GLU A 242 -6.91 -7.41 17.73
C GLU A 242 -7.12 -8.62 16.80
N LYS A 243 -6.94 -8.43 15.49
CA LYS A 243 -7.01 -9.48 14.47
C LYS A 243 -5.71 -10.27 14.29
N GLY A 244 -4.66 -9.96 15.05
CA GLY A 244 -3.33 -10.59 14.91
C GLY A 244 -2.59 -10.18 13.63
N GLN A 245 -2.98 -9.08 12.98
CA GLN A 245 -2.32 -8.56 11.77
C GLN A 245 -1.24 -7.52 12.08
N LEU A 246 -1.15 -7.06 13.33
CA LEU A 246 -0.11 -6.17 13.83
C LEU A 246 0.31 -6.63 15.23
N SER A 247 1.60 -6.70 15.48
CA SER A 247 2.14 -6.92 16.83
C SER A 247 2.08 -5.64 17.67
N ASP A 248 2.13 -5.82 18.99
CA ASP A 248 2.28 -4.73 19.94
C ASP A 248 3.56 -3.93 19.71
N LYS A 249 4.64 -4.61 19.36
CA LYS A 249 5.95 -4.00 19.09
C LYS A 249 5.85 -2.99 17.94
N VAL A 250 5.26 -3.38 16.82
CA VAL A 250 5.10 -2.49 15.65
C VAL A 250 4.14 -1.33 15.95
N LEU A 251 2.99 -1.61 16.57
CA LEU A 251 2.02 -0.55 16.89
C LEU A 251 2.60 0.48 17.87
N SER A 252 3.33 0.02 18.90
CA SER A 252 4.00 0.91 19.86
C SER A 252 5.08 1.76 19.20
N ALA A 253 5.85 1.20 18.26
CA ALA A 253 6.85 1.96 17.51
C ALA A 253 6.21 3.06 16.65
N VAL A 254 5.14 2.75 15.91
CA VAL A 254 4.39 3.74 15.13
C VAL A 254 3.85 4.85 16.05
N ARG A 255 3.22 4.49 17.18
CA ARG A 255 2.72 5.48 18.15
C ARG A 255 3.84 6.37 18.69
N LEU A 256 4.98 5.79 19.06
CA LEU A 256 6.10 6.55 19.62
C LEU A 256 6.69 7.55 18.62
N LEU A 257 6.92 7.12 17.37
CA LEU A 257 7.48 8.00 16.33
C LEU A 257 6.50 9.12 15.95
N THR A 258 5.20 8.82 15.85
CA THR A 258 4.15 9.82 15.67
C THR A 258 4.05 10.78 16.86
N GLN A 259 4.13 10.27 18.09
CA GLN A 259 4.11 11.07 19.31
C GLN A 259 5.28 12.05 19.36
N ARG A 260 6.46 11.65 18.88
CA ARG A 260 7.65 12.52 18.81
C ARG A 260 7.61 13.54 17.68
N GLY A 261 6.57 13.51 16.84
CA GLY A 261 6.41 14.42 15.72
C GLY A 261 7.21 14.07 14.48
N LEU A 262 7.80 12.88 14.42
CA LEU A 262 8.64 12.47 13.29
C LEU A 262 7.85 12.40 11.97
N PHE A 263 6.54 12.16 12.06
CA PHE A 263 5.67 12.03 10.90
C PHE A 263 4.78 13.25 10.66
N ASP A 264 4.89 14.33 11.43
CA ASP A 264 3.98 15.47 11.33
C ASP A 264 3.94 16.07 9.91
N THR A 265 5.11 16.30 9.30
CA THR A 265 5.19 16.80 7.92
C THR A 265 4.55 15.84 6.93
N ILE A 266 4.82 14.54 7.06
CA ILE A 266 4.23 13.50 6.20
C ILE A 266 2.71 13.48 6.33
N LEU A 267 2.18 13.56 7.55
CA LEU A 267 0.74 13.54 7.82
C LEU A 267 0.06 14.84 7.38
N SER A 268 0.75 15.98 7.45
CA SER A 268 0.29 17.25 6.89
C SER A 268 0.21 17.20 5.36
N GLU A 269 1.26 16.70 4.70
CA GLU A 269 1.30 16.49 3.24
C GLU A 269 0.20 15.52 2.77
N ALA A 270 -0.07 14.45 3.53
CA ALA A 270 -1.15 13.52 3.20
C ALA A 270 -2.54 14.19 3.25
N ARG A 271 -2.71 15.20 4.11
CA ARG A 271 -3.96 15.97 4.26
C ARG A 271 -4.09 17.13 3.29
N ASP A 272 -3.02 17.52 2.64
CA ASP A 272 -2.91 18.77 1.87
C ASP A 272 -3.27 20.02 2.72
N GLU A 273 -3.04 19.93 4.04
CA GLU A 273 -3.39 20.96 5.01
C GLU A 273 -2.43 20.92 6.21
N GLN A 274 -2.29 22.05 6.91
CA GLN A 274 -1.58 22.08 8.19
C GLN A 274 -2.33 21.30 9.26
N LEU A 275 -1.58 20.62 10.14
CA LEU A 275 -2.15 19.93 11.28
C LEU A 275 -2.73 20.94 12.27
N SER A 276 -4.00 20.75 12.65
CA SER A 276 -4.63 21.60 13.67
C SER A 276 -4.00 21.38 15.05
N VAL A 277 -4.15 22.34 15.96
CA VAL A 277 -3.74 22.18 17.37
C VAL A 277 -4.40 20.95 18.00
N LYS A 278 -5.66 20.67 17.67
CA LYS A 278 -6.38 19.49 18.15
C LYS A 278 -5.75 18.20 17.64
N ASP A 279 -5.37 18.16 16.37
CA ASP A 279 -4.67 17.02 15.78
C ASP A 279 -3.31 16.80 16.47
N LEU A 280 -2.50 17.84 16.59
CA LEU A 280 -1.19 17.77 17.24
C LEU A 280 -1.33 17.29 18.69
N ASN A 281 -2.25 17.86 19.47
CA ASN A 281 -2.50 17.42 20.84
C ASN A 281 -2.88 15.93 20.90
N PHE A 282 -3.72 15.45 19.99
CA PHE A 282 -4.03 14.03 19.89
C PHE A 282 -2.78 13.19 19.59
N LEU A 283 -2.00 13.54 18.56
CA LEU A 283 -0.78 12.81 18.18
C LEU A 283 0.23 12.76 19.33
N ARG A 284 0.40 13.87 20.09
CA ARG A 284 1.27 13.93 21.27
C ARG A 284 0.75 13.14 22.47
N SER A 285 -0.56 12.91 22.54
CA SER A 285 -1.17 12.10 23.60
C SER A 285 -1.06 10.59 23.38
N LEU A 286 -0.62 10.14 22.19
CA LEU A 286 -0.49 8.72 21.88
C LEU A 286 0.47 8.06 22.87
N LYS A 287 -0.04 7.08 23.63
CA LYS A 287 0.77 6.32 24.57
C LYS A 287 1.51 5.22 23.82
N SER A 288 2.83 5.21 23.87
CA SER A 288 3.57 3.98 23.61
C SER A 288 3.24 2.98 24.71
N GLN A 289 2.69 1.81 24.38
CA GLN A 289 2.64 0.73 25.36
C GLN A 289 4.06 0.20 25.45
N THR A 290 4.82 0.69 26.44
CA THR A 290 6.06 0.03 26.86
C THR A 290 5.66 -1.37 27.31
N SER A 291 6.08 -2.37 26.53
CA SER A 291 6.09 -3.76 26.97
C SER A 291 6.83 -3.84 28.30
N ALA A 292 6.14 -4.34 29.32
CA ALA A 292 6.77 -4.81 30.55
C ALA A 292 7.64 -6.04 30.25
#